data_AF-A0A5B6W3U2-F1
#
_entry.id   AF-A0A5B6W3U2-F1
#
_cell.length_a   1.000
_cell.length_b   1.000
_cell.length_c   1.000
_cell.angle_alpha   90.00
_cell.angle_beta   90.00
_cell.angle_gamma   90.00
#
_symmetry.space_group_name_H-M   'P 1'
#
loop_
_entity.id
_entity.type
_entity.pdbx_description
1 polymer ?
#
loop_
_entity_poly.entity_id
_entity_poly.type
_entity_poly.pdbx_seq_one_letter_code
_entity_poly.pdbx_strand_id
1 'polypeptide(L)'
;MAQSTFLAAICVLILSHLFISVVKATTFTIVNECNYVVWPGILSNAGVPTLPTTGFALQSGETKAITAPASWGGRFWGRTHCSEDSTGKFSCLTGDCGSGKVECSGNGAAPPASLAEFTLDGAGGLDFFDVSLVDGYNIPMLVVPQGGTGQNCTNTGCVVDLNGSCPSELKVMSTDGTDGVACKSACEAFGDPQYCCSGAYGTPDTCKPSSYSEVFKTACPRAYSYAYDDKTSTFTCANADYTITFCPSPNTSQKSSQEQQQNTETTTPPLINTTMVYEGALDQSVASPSSCTHVFVNVGIIMATWWSLLSMLQGISGTTFTVVNKCDHTVWPGILGNSQLDTTGFELLTGGSRSIQAPPSWSGRFWGRTGCISDQNTGQLTCQTADCGSTQMECNGKGATPPVTLAEFTIGSGTQDFYDVSLVDGYNLPMLVEPSSGSGTCLSTGCVNDLNRQCPDKLRVQSGQACKSACEAFGKPEYCCSGAYASPDTCKPSSYSEMFKAACPKSYSYAYDDATSTFTCTAADYTITFCPSSTSKKSASNTAPAAATTTGTTSPIYGSITGSGEVPADVNISSWFPYFLTGQSSRTVSSSVSHNTLLASAISFLFLSSLDFSHTYNFLQA
;
A
#
# COMPACT_ATOMS: atom_id res chain seq x y z
N MET A 1 3.51 -54.88 -13.00
CA MET A 1 3.91 -53.49 -13.33
C MET A 1 2.71 -52.58 -13.62
N ALA A 2 1.75 -52.97 -14.47
CA ALA A 2 0.59 -52.12 -14.83
C ALA A 2 -0.34 -51.70 -13.67
N GLN A 3 -0.49 -52.54 -12.64
CA GLN A 3 -1.34 -52.24 -11.47
C GLN A 3 -0.69 -51.21 -10.53
N SER A 4 0.65 -51.21 -10.46
CA SER A 4 1.42 -50.25 -9.64
C SER A 4 1.46 -48.86 -10.28
N THR A 5 1.44 -48.79 -11.61
CA THR A 5 1.38 -47.52 -12.36
C THR A 5 0.00 -46.88 -12.30
N PHE A 6 -1.07 -47.68 -12.23
CA PHE A 6 -2.44 -47.17 -12.10
C PHE A 6 -2.71 -46.57 -10.71
N LEU A 7 -2.22 -47.23 -9.65
CA LEU A 7 -2.26 -46.71 -8.28
C LEU A 7 -1.44 -45.43 -8.11
N ALA A 8 -0.26 -45.35 -8.75
CA ALA A 8 0.56 -44.14 -8.74
C ALA A 8 -0.13 -42.96 -9.45
N ALA A 9 -0.81 -43.19 -10.57
CA ALA A 9 -1.55 -42.15 -11.29
C ALA A 9 -2.75 -41.61 -10.50
N ILE A 10 -3.48 -42.50 -9.80
CA ILE A 10 -4.58 -42.10 -8.90
C ILE A 10 -4.03 -41.30 -7.70
N CYS A 11 -2.91 -41.73 -7.11
CA CYS A 11 -2.26 -40.96 -6.04
C CYS A 11 -1.83 -39.57 -6.52
N VAL A 12 -1.27 -39.44 -7.73
CA VAL A 12 -0.88 -38.13 -8.30
C VAL A 12 -2.10 -37.23 -8.57
N LEU A 13 -3.22 -37.78 -9.02
CA LEU A 13 -4.47 -37.04 -9.21
C LEU A 13 -5.13 -36.62 -7.88
N ILE A 14 -5.04 -37.46 -6.85
CA ILE A 14 -5.53 -37.12 -5.50
C ILE A 14 -4.59 -36.07 -4.86
N LEU A 15 -3.28 -36.20 -5.02
CA LEU A 15 -2.31 -35.20 -4.58
C LEU A 15 -2.47 -33.88 -5.35
N SER A 16 -2.76 -33.87 -6.65
CA SER A 16 -2.99 -32.63 -7.41
C SER A 16 -4.29 -31.91 -7.01
N HIS A 17 -5.32 -32.64 -6.57
CA HIS A 17 -6.53 -32.05 -5.99
C HIS A 17 -6.33 -31.56 -4.54
N LEU A 18 -5.34 -32.07 -3.81
CA LEU A 18 -4.94 -31.56 -2.49
C LEU A 18 -4.16 -30.23 -2.55
N PHE A 19 -3.74 -29.79 -3.74
CA PHE A 19 -3.05 -28.51 -3.98
C PHE A 19 -3.92 -27.41 -4.60
N ILE A 20 -5.25 -27.60 -4.67
CA ILE A 20 -6.15 -26.49 -4.98
C ILE A 20 -6.20 -25.59 -3.74
N SER A 21 -5.35 -24.56 -3.70
CA SER A 21 -5.51 -23.45 -2.77
C SER A 21 -6.89 -22.85 -3.03
N VAL A 22 -7.84 -23.13 -2.14
CA VAL A 22 -9.14 -22.44 -2.14
C VAL A 22 -8.82 -20.95 -1.98
N VAL A 23 -9.02 -20.17 -3.03
CA VAL A 23 -8.93 -18.71 -2.97
C VAL A 23 -10.07 -18.27 -2.04
N LYS A 24 -9.73 -17.93 -0.80
CA LYS A 24 -10.69 -17.32 0.12
C LYS A 24 -10.88 -15.89 -0.34
N ALA A 25 -12.07 -15.61 -0.85
CA ALA A 25 -12.49 -14.27 -1.21
C ALA A 25 -13.47 -13.79 -0.16
N THR A 26 -13.32 -12.55 0.28
CA THR A 26 -14.20 -11.93 1.28
C THR A 26 -15.30 -11.19 0.56
N THR A 27 -16.55 -11.38 1.00
CA THR A 27 -17.71 -10.71 0.44
C THR A 27 -18.15 -9.55 1.32
N PHE A 28 -18.18 -8.36 0.74
CA PHE A 28 -18.78 -7.16 1.32
C PHE A 28 -20.21 -7.03 0.82
N THR A 29 -21.17 -7.04 1.73
CA THR A 29 -22.59 -6.79 1.46
C THR A 29 -22.92 -5.36 1.85
N ILE A 30 -23.14 -4.49 0.88
CA ILE A 30 -23.41 -3.06 1.09
C ILE A 30 -24.92 -2.84 1.05
N VAL A 31 -25.49 -2.35 2.14
CA VAL A 31 -26.92 -2.18 2.37
C VAL A 31 -27.24 -0.70 2.56
N ASN A 32 -28.27 -0.21 1.87
CA ASN A 32 -28.80 1.12 2.10
C ASN A 32 -30.15 1.05 2.83
N GLU A 33 -30.16 1.31 4.14
CA GLU A 33 -31.39 1.45 4.94
C GLU A 33 -31.88 2.92 5.02
N CYS A 34 -31.16 3.86 4.39
CA CYS A 34 -31.61 5.24 4.33
C CYS A 34 -32.89 5.35 3.47
N ASN A 35 -33.73 6.34 3.74
CA ASN A 35 -34.92 6.65 2.95
C ASN A 35 -34.61 7.47 1.67
N TYR A 36 -33.34 7.53 1.29
CA TYR A 36 -32.83 8.24 0.11
C TYR A 36 -31.74 7.40 -0.58
N VAL A 37 -31.40 7.78 -1.81
CA VAL A 37 -30.32 7.13 -2.57
C VAL A 37 -28.98 7.48 -1.95
N VAL A 38 -28.14 6.48 -1.73
CA VAL A 38 -26.73 6.63 -1.37
C VAL A 38 -25.91 6.24 -2.59
N TRP A 39 -24.80 6.93 -2.83
CA TRP A 39 -23.85 6.54 -3.87
C TRP A 39 -22.57 6.06 -3.21
N PRO A 40 -22.43 4.76 -2.88
CA PRO A 40 -21.21 4.25 -2.28
C PRO A 40 -19.99 4.55 -3.16
N GLY A 41 -18.89 4.93 -2.53
CA GLY A 41 -17.56 5.03 -3.12
C GLY A 41 -16.64 3.97 -2.53
N ILE A 42 -15.69 3.50 -3.33
CA ILE A 42 -14.72 2.47 -2.95
C ILE A 42 -13.34 2.90 -3.40
N LEU A 43 -12.38 2.83 -2.48
CA LEU A 43 -10.98 3.05 -2.76
C LEU A 43 -10.17 1.86 -2.27
N SER A 44 -9.52 1.14 -3.19
CA SER A 44 -8.43 0.23 -2.83
C SER A 44 -7.21 1.05 -2.45
N ASN A 45 -6.45 0.59 -1.45
CA ASN A 45 -5.18 1.20 -1.07
C ASN A 45 -4.18 1.15 -2.25
N ALA A 46 -3.19 2.04 -2.23
CA ALA A 46 -2.14 2.06 -3.25
C ALA A 46 -1.46 0.69 -3.34
N GLY A 47 -1.26 0.19 -4.57
CA GLY A 47 -0.68 -1.15 -4.81
C GLY A 47 -1.64 -2.33 -4.63
N VAL A 48 -2.87 -2.11 -4.13
CA VAL A 48 -3.91 -3.13 -4.01
C VAL A 48 -4.80 -3.12 -5.26
N PRO A 49 -5.15 -4.28 -5.86
CA PRO A 49 -6.06 -4.33 -7.00
C PRO A 49 -7.37 -3.59 -6.74
N THR A 50 -7.83 -2.84 -7.73
CA THR A 50 -9.16 -2.20 -7.70
C THR A 50 -10.25 -3.26 -7.70
N LEU A 51 -11.29 -3.07 -6.89
CA LEU A 51 -12.49 -3.90 -6.96
C LEU A 51 -13.24 -3.67 -8.30
N PRO A 52 -14.19 -4.54 -8.68
CA PRO A 52 -14.90 -4.44 -9.96
C PRO A 52 -15.65 -3.12 -10.20
N THR A 53 -15.87 -2.33 -9.16
CA THR A 53 -16.45 -0.98 -9.19
C THR A 53 -15.78 -0.13 -8.11
N THR A 54 -15.62 1.15 -8.38
CA THR A 54 -15.13 2.19 -7.46
C THR A 54 -16.25 3.15 -7.02
N GLY A 55 -17.45 3.03 -7.59
CA GLY A 55 -18.63 3.73 -7.12
C GLY A 55 -19.88 3.39 -7.91
N PHE A 56 -21.02 3.39 -7.23
CA PHE A 56 -22.33 3.03 -7.82
C PHE A 56 -23.47 3.74 -7.09
N ALA A 57 -24.68 3.74 -7.66
CA ALA A 57 -25.89 4.17 -6.98
C ALA A 57 -26.52 2.98 -6.24
N LEU A 58 -27.02 3.21 -5.03
CA LEU A 58 -27.70 2.21 -4.20
C LEU A 58 -29.02 2.81 -3.69
N GLN A 59 -30.15 2.31 -4.19
CA GLN A 59 -31.48 2.79 -3.84
C GLN A 59 -31.84 2.47 -2.38
N SER A 60 -32.85 3.16 -1.84
CA SER A 60 -33.39 2.85 -0.51
C SER A 60 -33.87 1.39 -0.44
N GLY A 61 -33.40 0.65 0.55
CA GLY A 61 -33.65 -0.79 0.74
C GLY A 61 -32.85 -1.71 -0.17
N GLU A 62 -31.99 -1.18 -1.05
CA GLU A 62 -31.18 -1.99 -1.96
C GLU A 62 -29.93 -2.54 -1.27
N THR A 63 -29.47 -3.69 -1.75
CA THR A 63 -28.24 -4.33 -1.30
C THR A 63 -27.39 -4.73 -2.49
N LYS A 64 -26.06 -4.56 -2.38
CA LYS A 64 -25.09 -5.00 -3.38
C LYS A 64 -23.93 -5.75 -2.74
N ALA A 65 -23.67 -6.95 -3.24
CA ALA A 65 -22.51 -7.75 -2.85
C ALA A 65 -21.30 -7.41 -3.73
N ILE A 66 -20.12 -7.30 -3.11
CA ILE A 66 -18.85 -7.06 -3.77
C ILE A 66 -17.83 -8.03 -3.18
N THR A 67 -17.19 -8.80 -4.04
CA THR A 67 -16.15 -9.74 -3.63
C THR A 67 -14.79 -9.05 -3.74
N ALA A 68 -14.01 -9.13 -2.67
CA ALA A 68 -12.63 -8.67 -2.62
C ALA A 68 -11.66 -9.87 -2.63
N PRO A 69 -10.48 -9.71 -3.26
CA PRO A 69 -9.43 -10.71 -3.17
C PRO A 69 -8.91 -10.83 -1.72
N ALA A 70 -8.25 -11.95 -1.44
CA ALA A 70 -7.48 -12.10 -0.21
C ALA A 70 -6.50 -10.93 -0.02
N SER A 71 -6.26 -10.55 1.23
CA SER A 71 -5.37 -9.44 1.59
C SER A 71 -5.75 -8.07 1.01
N TRP A 72 -7.01 -7.88 0.58
CA TRP A 72 -7.46 -6.56 0.12
C TRP A 72 -7.47 -5.55 1.27
N GLY A 73 -6.86 -4.39 1.03
CA GLY A 73 -6.94 -3.23 1.91
C GLY A 73 -7.56 -2.04 1.19
N GLY A 74 -8.46 -1.32 1.86
CA GLY A 74 -9.16 -0.20 1.28
C GLY A 74 -10.26 0.33 2.17
N ARG A 75 -11.10 1.19 1.61
CA ARG A 75 -12.18 1.86 2.34
C ARG A 75 -13.44 2.05 1.50
N PHE A 76 -14.56 2.10 2.20
CA PHE A 76 -15.90 2.37 1.69
C PHE A 76 -16.47 3.64 2.34
N TRP A 77 -17.25 4.41 1.60
CA TRP A 77 -18.01 5.54 2.15
C TRP A 77 -19.30 5.75 1.38
N GLY A 78 -20.24 6.50 1.95
CA GLY A 78 -21.50 6.86 1.29
C GLY A 78 -21.48 8.31 0.84
N ARG A 79 -21.77 8.57 -0.44
CA ARG A 79 -22.02 9.94 -0.94
C ARG A 79 -23.51 10.26 -0.87
N THR A 80 -23.84 11.49 -0.46
CA THR A 80 -25.23 11.98 -0.38
C THR A 80 -25.40 13.33 -1.08
N HIS A 81 -26.66 13.67 -1.36
CA HIS A 81 -27.03 14.89 -2.10
C HIS A 81 -26.31 15.02 -3.44
N CYS A 82 -26.26 13.91 -4.18
CA CYS A 82 -25.63 13.86 -5.48
C CYS A 82 -26.56 14.30 -6.60
N SER A 83 -25.99 14.94 -7.61
CA SER A 83 -26.70 15.32 -8.83
C SER A 83 -25.77 15.28 -10.04
N GLU A 84 -26.36 15.16 -11.22
CA GLU A 84 -25.68 15.30 -12.49
C GLU A 84 -26.10 16.63 -13.11
N ASP A 85 -25.13 17.48 -13.46
CA ASP A 85 -25.43 18.76 -14.08
C ASP A 85 -25.77 18.61 -15.58
N SER A 86 -26.15 19.72 -16.23
CA SER A 86 -26.51 19.73 -17.65
C SER A 86 -25.39 19.31 -18.60
N THR A 87 -24.14 19.21 -18.11
CA THR A 87 -22.97 18.76 -18.88
C THR A 87 -22.66 17.27 -18.69
N GLY A 88 -23.43 16.59 -17.84
CA GLY A 88 -23.20 15.19 -17.48
C GLY A 88 -22.17 15.01 -16.35
N LYS A 89 -21.80 16.09 -15.65
CA LYS A 89 -20.86 16.00 -14.52
C LYS A 89 -21.61 15.60 -13.27
N PHE A 90 -21.25 14.45 -12.72
CA PHE A 90 -21.75 13.96 -11.44
C PHE A 90 -20.96 14.58 -10.28
N SER A 91 -21.67 15.10 -9.29
CA SER A 91 -21.08 15.64 -8.06
C SER A 91 -22.01 15.48 -6.86
N CYS A 92 -21.43 15.37 -5.68
CA CYS A 92 -22.14 15.23 -4.41
C CYS A 92 -21.79 16.35 -3.44
N LEU A 93 -22.71 16.70 -2.54
CA LEU A 93 -22.43 17.68 -1.50
C LEU A 93 -21.54 17.09 -0.39
N THR A 94 -21.70 15.80 -0.08
CA THR A 94 -20.92 15.11 0.95
C THR A 94 -20.24 13.86 0.39
N GLY A 95 -19.01 13.61 0.82
CA GLY A 95 -18.20 12.46 0.41
C GLY A 95 -17.81 12.42 -1.07
N ASP A 96 -17.97 13.52 -1.82
CA ASP A 96 -17.67 13.56 -3.26
C ASP A 96 -16.23 13.13 -3.53
N CYS A 97 -16.00 12.38 -4.60
CA CYS A 97 -14.67 11.89 -4.95
C CYS A 97 -14.04 12.63 -6.12
N GLY A 98 -14.61 13.76 -6.56
CA GLY A 98 -14.02 14.66 -7.54
C GLY A 98 -13.79 14.08 -8.93
N SER A 99 -14.27 12.86 -9.22
CA SER A 99 -14.07 12.21 -10.53
C SER A 99 -14.98 12.79 -11.63
N GLY A 100 -16.01 13.54 -11.23
CA GLY A 100 -17.07 14.01 -12.13
C GLY A 100 -18.00 12.89 -12.62
N LYS A 101 -17.90 11.69 -12.05
CA LYS A 101 -18.65 10.48 -12.44
C LYS A 101 -19.12 9.71 -11.20
N VAL A 102 -20.08 8.80 -11.38
CA VAL A 102 -20.49 7.86 -10.32
C VAL A 102 -19.33 6.98 -9.86
N GLU A 103 -18.48 6.52 -10.78
CA GLU A 103 -17.24 5.81 -10.48
C GLU A 103 -16.17 6.76 -9.94
N CYS A 104 -15.55 6.44 -8.80
CA CYS A 104 -14.53 7.28 -8.17
C CYS A 104 -13.14 7.17 -8.79
N SER A 105 -12.88 6.14 -9.60
CA SER A 105 -11.68 6.01 -10.44
C SER A 105 -10.35 6.15 -9.68
N GLY A 106 -10.29 5.64 -8.45
CA GLY A 106 -9.11 5.72 -7.59
C GLY A 106 -8.99 6.98 -6.73
N ASN A 107 -9.99 7.88 -6.78
CA ASN A 107 -10.06 9.02 -5.87
C ASN A 107 -10.74 8.64 -4.55
N GLY A 108 -10.28 9.23 -3.45
CA GLY A 108 -10.93 9.13 -2.14
C GLY A 108 -12.08 10.13 -1.96
N ALA A 109 -12.81 9.98 -0.86
CA ALA A 109 -13.83 10.95 -0.44
C ALA A 109 -13.19 12.29 -0.07
N ALA A 110 -13.80 13.40 -0.49
CA ALA A 110 -13.58 14.70 0.10
C ALA A 110 -14.29 14.76 1.46
N PRO A 111 -13.57 15.09 2.56
CA PRO A 111 -14.19 15.28 3.87
C PRO A 111 -15.24 16.41 3.88
N PRO A 112 -16.27 16.33 4.76
CA PRO A 112 -16.48 15.26 5.73
C PRO A 112 -17.10 13.98 5.17
N ALA A 113 -16.60 12.83 5.60
CA ALA A 113 -17.14 11.53 5.23
C ALA A 113 -16.92 10.48 6.33
N SER A 114 -17.98 9.75 6.66
CA SER A 114 -17.86 8.52 7.47
C SER A 114 -17.24 7.41 6.62
N LEU A 115 -16.19 6.77 7.13
CA LEU A 115 -15.42 5.75 6.41
C LEU A 115 -15.60 4.39 7.08
N ALA A 116 -15.72 3.32 6.30
CA ALA A 116 -15.47 1.96 6.75
C ALA A 116 -14.14 1.49 6.15
N GLU A 117 -13.18 1.18 7.01
CA GLU A 117 -11.80 0.88 6.63
C GLU A 117 -11.51 -0.60 6.86
N PHE A 118 -10.77 -1.23 5.96
CA PHE A 118 -10.46 -2.65 6.00
C PHE A 118 -9.01 -2.92 5.63
N THR A 119 -8.41 -3.87 6.32
CA THR A 119 -7.19 -4.59 5.92
C THR A 119 -7.46 -6.08 6.14
N LEU A 120 -7.81 -6.80 5.06
CA LEU A 120 -8.06 -8.23 5.13
C LEU A 120 -6.77 -9.02 5.27
N ASP A 121 -6.83 -10.19 5.91
CA ASP A 121 -5.69 -11.09 6.11
C ASP A 121 -4.42 -10.40 6.62
N GLY A 122 -4.59 -9.42 7.52
CA GLY A 122 -3.53 -8.63 8.12
C GLY A 122 -2.71 -9.42 9.16
N ALA A 123 -2.24 -8.73 10.21
CA ALA A 123 -1.40 -9.34 11.23
C ALA A 123 -2.05 -10.58 11.87
N GLY A 124 -1.36 -11.72 11.81
CA GLY A 124 -1.85 -12.99 12.35
C GLY A 124 -2.94 -13.68 11.50
N GLY A 125 -3.14 -13.26 10.24
CA GLY A 125 -4.23 -13.75 9.41
C GLY A 125 -5.61 -13.25 9.87
N LEU A 126 -5.62 -12.13 10.58
CA LEU A 126 -6.82 -11.43 11.03
C LEU A 126 -7.09 -10.26 10.09
N ASP A 127 -8.34 -10.10 9.73
CA ASP A 127 -8.85 -8.87 9.17
C ASP A 127 -8.87 -7.79 10.26
N PHE A 128 -8.48 -6.57 9.89
CA PHE A 128 -8.61 -5.37 10.71
C PHE A 128 -9.65 -4.47 10.06
N PHE A 129 -10.61 -4.01 10.83
CA PHE A 129 -11.67 -3.16 10.32
C PHE A 129 -12.21 -2.21 11.37
N ASP A 130 -12.74 -1.09 10.91
CA ASP A 130 -13.32 -0.06 11.74
C ASP A 130 -14.28 0.83 10.94
N VAL A 131 -15.10 1.59 11.66
CA VAL A 131 -15.73 2.80 11.15
C VAL A 131 -15.02 4.00 11.75
N SER A 132 -14.68 4.96 10.90
CA SER A 132 -13.85 6.11 11.24
C SER A 132 -14.55 7.44 10.92
N LEU A 133 -14.50 8.34 11.90
CA LEU A 133 -14.98 9.72 11.84
C LEU A 133 -13.82 10.73 11.92
N VAL A 134 -12.58 10.26 11.70
CA VAL A 134 -11.37 11.11 11.65
C VAL A 134 -11.53 12.18 10.56
N ASP A 135 -12.08 11.77 9.42
CA ASP A 135 -12.43 12.63 8.29
C ASP A 135 -13.84 13.22 8.43
N GLY A 136 -14.41 13.24 9.64
CA GLY A 136 -15.75 13.75 9.91
C GLY A 136 -16.87 12.75 9.67
N TYR A 137 -18.10 13.25 9.66
CA TYR A 137 -19.33 12.46 9.58
C TYR A 137 -20.25 13.04 8.51
N ASN A 138 -20.92 12.18 7.75
CA ASN A 138 -22.00 12.62 6.85
C ASN A 138 -23.23 11.69 6.90
N ILE A 139 -23.03 10.39 7.09
CA ILE A 139 -24.08 9.38 7.06
C ILE A 139 -23.86 8.32 8.15
N PRO A 140 -24.90 7.85 8.86
CA PRO A 140 -24.72 6.78 9.83
C PRO A 140 -24.28 5.49 9.12
N MET A 141 -23.33 4.78 9.73
CA MET A 141 -22.69 3.60 9.14
C MET A 141 -22.44 2.52 10.19
N LEU A 142 -22.70 1.27 9.85
CA LEU A 142 -22.40 0.10 10.66
C LEU A 142 -21.73 -0.99 9.83
N VAL A 143 -20.64 -1.55 10.34
CA VAL A 143 -19.96 -2.73 9.81
C VAL A 143 -20.20 -3.90 10.76
N VAL A 144 -20.74 -4.99 10.22
CA VAL A 144 -21.00 -6.23 10.97
C VAL A 144 -20.26 -7.39 10.27
N PRO A 145 -19.30 -8.06 10.94
CA PRO A 145 -18.75 -9.30 10.42
C PRO A 145 -19.81 -10.40 10.39
N GLN A 146 -19.86 -11.15 9.30
CA GLN A 146 -20.74 -12.28 9.06
C GLN A 146 -19.92 -13.56 9.18
N GLY A 147 -20.17 -14.32 10.24
CA GLY A 147 -19.33 -15.45 10.61
C GLY A 147 -17.95 -15.01 11.13
N GLY A 148 -16.94 -15.84 10.88
CA GLY A 148 -15.58 -15.64 11.37
C GLY A 148 -15.39 -15.86 12.87
N THR A 149 -14.13 -15.76 13.30
CA THR A 149 -13.73 -15.98 14.70
C THR A 149 -12.67 -14.97 15.12
N GLY A 150 -12.73 -14.51 16.37
CA GLY A 150 -11.74 -13.58 16.93
C GLY A 150 -12.24 -13.01 18.24
N GLN A 151 -11.34 -12.56 19.10
CA GLN A 151 -11.73 -11.96 20.39
C GLN A 151 -12.54 -10.66 20.21
N ASN A 152 -12.24 -9.88 19.16
CA ASN A 152 -12.91 -8.63 18.82
C ASN A 152 -13.69 -8.72 17.50
N CYS A 153 -14.15 -9.92 17.12
CA CYS A 153 -14.97 -10.11 15.91
C CYS A 153 -16.41 -9.70 16.19
N THR A 154 -16.65 -8.40 16.22
CA THR A 154 -17.93 -7.77 16.57
C THR A 154 -18.15 -6.53 15.69
N ASN A 155 -19.28 -5.84 15.85
CA ASN A 155 -19.64 -4.72 14.99
C ASN A 155 -18.93 -3.41 15.33
N THR A 156 -18.77 -2.51 14.37
CA THR A 156 -18.20 -1.17 14.54
C THR A 156 -19.03 -0.18 13.74
N GLY A 157 -19.18 1.04 14.25
CA GLY A 157 -20.09 1.97 13.60
C GLY A 157 -20.48 3.19 14.42
N CYS A 158 -21.11 4.09 13.69
CA CYS A 158 -21.77 5.28 14.19
C CYS A 158 -23.23 5.24 13.70
N VAL A 159 -24.12 4.71 14.54
CA VAL A 159 -25.52 4.42 14.18
C VAL A 159 -26.48 5.57 14.49
N VAL A 160 -25.99 6.61 15.17
CA VAL A 160 -26.76 7.81 15.48
C VAL A 160 -26.58 8.84 14.37
N ASP A 161 -27.60 9.67 14.16
CA ASP A 161 -27.52 10.83 13.29
C ASP A 161 -26.84 11.99 14.01
N LEU A 162 -25.59 12.28 13.62
CA LEU A 162 -24.80 13.37 14.18
C LEU A 162 -25.07 14.73 13.52
N ASN A 163 -25.74 14.77 12.37
CA ASN A 163 -25.90 16.01 11.60
C ASN A 163 -26.74 17.04 12.37
N GLY A 164 -27.75 16.58 13.11
CA GLY A 164 -28.58 17.43 13.97
C GLY A 164 -27.80 18.03 15.15
N SER A 165 -27.02 17.20 15.85
CA SER A 165 -26.24 17.57 17.05
C SER A 165 -24.85 18.12 16.76
N CYS A 166 -24.46 18.22 15.49
CA CYS A 166 -23.15 18.74 15.09
C CYS A 166 -22.99 20.19 15.59
N PRO A 167 -21.87 20.51 16.28
CA PRO A 167 -21.54 21.88 16.65
C PRO A 167 -21.58 22.82 15.46
N SER A 168 -22.04 24.05 15.66
CA SER A 168 -22.28 25.04 14.59
C SER A 168 -21.05 25.29 13.71
N GLU A 169 -19.88 25.32 14.33
CA GLU A 169 -18.57 25.57 13.73
C GLU A 169 -18.04 24.39 12.90
N LEU A 170 -18.62 23.20 13.08
CA LEU A 170 -18.29 22.00 12.32
C LEU A 170 -19.35 21.63 11.27
N LYS A 171 -20.51 22.29 11.30
CA LYS A 171 -21.68 21.91 10.50
C LYS A 171 -21.50 22.29 9.03
N VAL A 172 -21.75 21.34 8.14
CA VAL A 172 -21.92 21.57 6.70
C VAL A 172 -23.41 21.71 6.43
N MET A 173 -23.79 22.84 5.82
CA MET A 173 -25.19 23.14 5.51
C MET A 173 -25.61 22.59 4.15
N SER A 174 -26.89 22.26 4.01
CA SER A 174 -27.53 21.97 2.73
C SER A 174 -27.42 23.17 1.76
N THR A 175 -27.67 22.92 0.47
CA THR A 175 -27.59 23.97 -0.58
C THR A 175 -28.58 25.12 -0.37
N ASP A 176 -29.72 24.86 0.24
CA ASP A 176 -30.74 25.84 0.63
C ASP A 176 -30.51 26.43 2.03
N GLY A 177 -29.50 25.95 2.77
CA GLY A 177 -29.08 26.45 4.07
C GLY A 177 -30.04 26.12 5.22
N THR A 178 -30.97 25.21 5.02
CA THR A 178 -32.03 24.88 5.99
C THR A 178 -31.59 23.85 7.02
N ASP A 179 -30.79 22.86 6.61
CA ASP A 179 -30.41 21.72 7.43
C ASP A 179 -28.89 21.50 7.44
N GLY A 180 -28.37 20.95 8.54
CA GLY A 180 -27.02 20.41 8.59
C GLY A 180 -27.01 19.03 7.94
N VAL A 181 -26.14 18.80 6.96
CA VAL A 181 -26.08 17.56 6.16
C VAL A 181 -24.81 16.74 6.39
N ALA A 182 -23.81 17.33 7.04
CA ALA A 182 -22.60 16.67 7.48
C ALA A 182 -21.96 17.42 8.64
N CYS A 183 -21.01 16.78 9.32
CA CYS A 183 -20.24 17.32 10.42
C CYS A 183 -18.75 17.13 10.15
N LYS A 184 -18.01 18.23 10.00
CA LYS A 184 -16.55 18.22 9.91
C LYS A 184 -15.92 17.66 11.19
N SER A 185 -14.80 16.97 11.07
CA SER A 185 -13.93 16.79 12.23
C SER A 185 -13.27 18.13 12.58
N ALA A 186 -12.72 18.25 13.79
CA ALA A 186 -11.97 19.45 14.16
C ALA A 186 -10.71 19.64 13.30
N CYS A 187 -10.10 18.55 12.83
CA CYS A 187 -8.99 18.65 11.88
C CYS A 187 -9.44 19.31 10.58
N GLU A 188 -10.55 18.85 10.00
CA GLU A 188 -11.08 19.41 8.75
C GLU A 188 -11.61 20.85 8.90
N ALA A 189 -12.10 21.21 10.09
CA ALA A 189 -12.63 22.55 10.32
C ALA A 189 -11.54 23.60 10.60
N PHE A 190 -10.49 23.22 11.34
CA PHE A 190 -9.52 24.18 11.89
C PHE A 190 -8.10 23.99 11.38
N GLY A 191 -7.73 22.79 10.94
CA GLY A 191 -6.37 22.47 10.50
C GLY A 191 -5.32 22.42 11.63
N ASP A 192 -5.68 22.78 12.87
CA ASP A 192 -4.70 22.87 13.95
C ASP A 192 -4.00 21.52 14.19
N PRO A 193 -2.67 21.52 14.41
CA PRO A 193 -1.90 20.29 14.60
C PRO A 193 -2.41 19.40 15.74
N GLN A 194 -2.98 20.00 16.79
CA GLN A 194 -3.58 19.27 17.92
C GLN A 194 -4.85 18.50 17.57
N TYR A 195 -5.60 18.92 16.53
CA TYR A 195 -6.79 18.21 16.07
C TYR A 195 -6.47 17.23 14.96
N CYS A 196 -5.50 17.58 14.10
CA CYS A 196 -5.03 16.74 13.01
C CYS A 196 -3.98 15.72 13.43
N CYS A 197 -3.58 15.73 14.71
CA CYS A 197 -2.49 14.95 15.25
C CYS A 197 -1.25 15.02 14.36
N SER A 198 -0.78 16.23 14.11
CA SER A 198 0.37 16.49 13.25
C SER A 198 1.41 17.34 13.98
N GLY A 199 2.61 17.45 13.41
CA GLY A 199 3.72 18.19 14.01
C GLY A 199 4.01 17.75 15.45
N ALA A 200 3.97 18.69 16.40
CA ALA A 200 4.20 18.42 17.83
C ALA A 200 3.18 17.43 18.45
N TYR A 201 2.01 17.29 17.83
CA TYR A 201 0.95 16.36 18.24
C TYR A 201 0.96 15.08 17.39
N GLY A 202 2.08 14.77 16.71
CA GLY A 202 2.19 13.63 15.80
C GLY A 202 2.29 12.25 16.46
N THR A 203 2.01 12.12 17.76
CA THR A 203 2.06 10.83 18.47
C THR A 203 0.84 10.66 19.37
N PRO A 204 0.46 9.42 19.75
CA PRO A 204 -0.60 9.19 20.74
C PRO A 204 -0.32 9.85 22.10
N ASP A 205 0.96 10.02 22.45
CA ASP A 205 1.36 10.62 23.71
C ASP A 205 1.17 12.14 23.72
N THR A 206 1.27 12.79 22.56
CA THR A 206 1.13 14.24 22.42
C THR A 206 -0.22 14.68 21.88
N CYS A 207 -0.87 13.91 21.01
CA CYS A 207 -2.25 14.18 20.56
C CYS A 207 -3.27 13.58 21.53
N LYS A 208 -3.88 14.45 22.34
CA LYS A 208 -4.93 14.04 23.27
C LYS A 208 -6.31 14.27 22.66
N PRO A 209 -7.34 13.51 23.10
CA PRO A 209 -8.72 13.79 22.72
C PRO A 209 -9.05 15.25 23.00
N SER A 210 -9.71 15.88 22.05
CA SER A 210 -10.24 17.24 22.17
C SER A 210 -11.72 17.23 22.55
N SER A 211 -12.25 18.37 22.97
CA SER A 211 -13.70 18.51 23.18
C SER A 211 -14.53 18.16 21.95
N TYR A 212 -13.98 18.34 20.74
CA TYR A 212 -14.65 17.98 19.49
C TYR A 212 -14.61 16.49 19.19
N SER A 213 -13.45 15.83 19.35
CA SER A 213 -13.36 14.37 19.16
C SER A 213 -14.22 13.62 20.20
N GLU A 214 -14.34 14.16 21.42
CA GLU A 214 -15.21 13.60 22.45
C GLU A 214 -16.71 13.69 22.11
N VAL A 215 -17.14 14.66 21.30
CA VAL A 215 -18.53 14.70 20.78
C VAL A 215 -18.78 13.49 19.88
N PHE A 216 -17.85 13.19 18.96
CA PHE A 216 -17.93 12.01 18.09
C PHE A 216 -17.85 10.72 18.91
N LYS A 217 -16.91 10.62 19.85
CA LYS A 217 -16.72 9.41 20.67
C LYS A 217 -17.91 9.12 21.58
N THR A 218 -18.47 10.14 22.21
CA THR A 218 -19.64 9.99 23.10
C THR A 218 -20.86 9.49 22.34
N ALA A 219 -21.08 10.03 21.13
CA ALA A 219 -22.18 9.62 20.28
C ALA A 219 -21.96 8.23 19.65
N CYS A 220 -20.72 7.94 19.28
CA CYS A 220 -20.32 6.76 18.52
C CYS A 220 -19.11 6.07 19.17
N PRO A 221 -19.29 5.40 20.32
CA PRO A 221 -18.19 4.85 21.12
C PRO A 221 -17.46 3.68 20.44
N ARG A 222 -18.04 3.11 19.38
CA ARG A 222 -17.49 2.00 18.60
C ARG A 222 -16.93 2.44 17.23
N ALA A 223 -16.66 3.73 17.07
CA ALA A 223 -16.02 4.30 15.89
C ALA A 223 -14.77 5.09 16.31
N TYR A 224 -13.81 5.24 15.40
CA TYR A 224 -12.71 6.19 15.57
C TYR A 224 -13.24 7.62 15.54
N SER A 225 -12.89 8.40 16.55
CA SER A 225 -13.27 9.81 16.68
C SER A 225 -12.16 10.78 16.30
N TYR A 226 -10.90 10.33 16.33
CA TYR A 226 -9.72 11.07 15.90
C TYR A 226 -8.54 10.11 15.62
N ALA A 227 -7.44 10.61 15.05
CA ALA A 227 -6.35 9.79 14.50
C ALA A 227 -5.65 8.85 15.51
N TYR A 228 -5.67 9.20 16.80
CA TYR A 228 -5.06 8.41 17.88
C TYR A 228 -6.07 7.90 18.91
N ASP A 229 -7.34 7.74 18.51
CA ASP A 229 -8.36 7.12 19.35
C ASP A 229 -7.89 5.76 19.87
N ASP A 230 -8.43 5.38 21.03
CA ASP A 230 -7.97 4.22 21.76
C ASP A 230 -8.34 2.89 21.06
N LYS A 231 -7.76 1.80 21.57
CA LYS A 231 -7.90 0.44 21.02
C LYS A 231 -9.33 -0.12 21.05
N THR A 232 -10.31 0.58 21.64
CA THR A 232 -11.73 0.16 21.58
C THR A 232 -12.35 0.35 20.20
N SER A 233 -11.67 1.08 19.31
CA SER A 233 -12.15 1.38 17.96
C SER A 233 -11.56 0.49 16.85
N THR A 234 -10.55 -0.35 17.12
CA THR A 234 -10.06 -1.34 16.15
C THR A 234 -10.69 -2.71 16.38
N PHE A 235 -11.28 -3.29 15.34
CA PHE A 235 -11.92 -4.60 15.41
C PHE A 235 -11.16 -5.61 14.56
N THR A 236 -11.13 -6.87 15.02
CA THR A 236 -10.41 -7.94 14.34
C THR A 236 -11.23 -9.20 14.20
N CYS A 237 -11.18 -9.81 13.02
CA CYS A 237 -11.85 -11.08 12.78
C CYS A 237 -11.04 -11.96 11.82
N ALA A 238 -11.06 -13.27 12.01
CA ALA A 238 -10.53 -14.22 11.03
C ALA A 238 -11.68 -14.82 10.21
N ASN A 239 -11.52 -14.88 8.89
CA ASN A 239 -12.41 -15.62 7.99
C ASN A 239 -13.89 -15.16 8.05
N ALA A 240 -14.12 -13.84 8.06
CA ALA A 240 -15.47 -13.28 8.01
C ALA A 240 -15.78 -12.68 6.64
N ASP A 241 -17.06 -12.71 6.27
CA ASP A 241 -17.63 -11.75 5.32
C ASP A 241 -18.07 -10.49 6.09
N TYR A 242 -18.42 -9.41 5.41
CA TYR A 242 -18.80 -8.16 6.08
C TYR A 242 -20.07 -7.56 5.50
N THR A 243 -20.93 -7.03 6.38
CA THR A 243 -22.09 -6.23 5.98
C THR A 243 -21.86 -4.77 6.37
N ILE A 244 -21.86 -3.87 5.39
CA ILE A 244 -21.74 -2.42 5.57
C ILE A 244 -23.13 -1.82 5.35
N THR A 245 -23.72 -1.25 6.40
CA THR A 245 -25.07 -0.70 6.36
C THR A 245 -25.04 0.82 6.53
N PHE A 246 -25.64 1.53 5.57
CA PHE A 246 -25.94 2.95 5.68
C PHE A 246 -27.30 3.18 6.35
N CYS A 247 -27.38 4.13 7.28
CA CYS A 247 -28.54 4.40 8.13
C CYS A 247 -29.10 3.17 8.87
N PRO A 248 -28.26 2.38 9.55
CA PRO A 248 -28.70 1.19 10.27
C PRO A 248 -29.76 1.52 11.33
N SER A 249 -30.77 0.67 11.43
CA SER A 249 -31.78 0.78 12.49
C SER A 249 -31.14 0.64 13.90
N PRO A 250 -31.45 1.52 14.87
CA PRO A 250 -30.85 1.51 16.23
C PRO A 250 -31.04 0.20 17.03
N ASN A 251 -31.95 -0.68 16.62
CA ASN A 251 -32.28 -1.93 17.29
C ASN A 251 -31.36 -3.12 16.93
N THR A 252 -30.32 -2.91 16.11
CA THR A 252 -29.41 -3.98 15.64
C THR A 252 -28.35 -4.42 16.67
N SER A 253 -28.47 -4.01 17.94
CA SER A 253 -27.71 -4.63 19.04
C SER A 253 -28.17 -6.08 19.25
N GLN A 254 -27.63 -7.02 18.46
CA GLN A 254 -27.70 -8.43 18.82
C GLN A 254 -26.85 -8.66 20.08
N LYS A 255 -27.55 -8.62 21.21
CA LYS A 255 -27.08 -8.98 22.53
C LYS A 255 -26.62 -10.44 22.50
N SER A 256 -25.30 -10.66 22.54
CA SER A 256 -24.71 -11.94 22.98
C SER A 256 -25.26 -12.23 24.38
N SER A 257 -26.28 -13.07 24.43
CA SER A 257 -26.94 -13.50 25.66
C SER A 257 -26.38 -14.88 25.98
N GLN A 258 -25.25 -14.93 26.70
CA GLN A 258 -24.95 -16.10 27.51
C GLN A 258 -25.70 -15.92 28.83
N GLU A 259 -26.94 -16.40 28.86
CA GLU A 259 -27.57 -16.78 30.13
C GLU A 259 -26.84 -18.00 30.66
N GLN A 260 -26.25 -17.85 31.85
CA GLN A 260 -25.89 -18.96 32.72
C GLN A 260 -27.17 -19.68 33.14
N GLN A 261 -27.38 -20.89 32.65
CA GLN A 261 -28.12 -21.90 33.42
C GLN A 261 -27.34 -23.21 33.48
N GLN A 262 -26.93 -23.50 34.70
CA GLN A 262 -26.24 -24.70 35.15
C GLN A 262 -27.27 -25.83 35.33
N ASN A 263 -26.98 -26.98 34.71
CA ASN A 263 -27.39 -28.37 34.99
C ASN A 263 -28.78 -28.66 35.62
N THR A 264 -29.50 -29.65 35.08
CA THR A 264 -29.80 -30.94 35.74
C THR A 264 -30.52 -31.91 34.78
N GLU A 265 -29.88 -33.07 34.57
CA GLU A 265 -30.37 -34.46 34.36
C GLU A 265 -31.65 -34.85 33.54
N THR A 266 -31.40 -35.77 32.60
CA THR A 266 -32.08 -37.07 32.38
C THR A 266 -33.57 -37.09 31.98
N THR A 267 -33.91 -37.49 30.74
CA THR A 267 -34.55 -38.78 30.38
C THR A 267 -34.82 -38.93 28.87
N THR A 268 -34.66 -40.18 28.42
CA THR A 268 -35.02 -40.94 27.20
C THR A 268 -36.11 -40.40 26.23
N PRO A 269 -35.96 -40.58 24.89
CA PRO A 269 -36.99 -40.32 23.88
C PRO A 269 -37.87 -41.55 23.55
N PRO A 270 -39.12 -41.40 23.08
CA PRO A 270 -39.86 -42.50 22.49
C PRO A 270 -39.66 -42.59 20.96
N LEU A 271 -39.55 -43.84 20.52
CA LEU A 271 -39.62 -44.32 19.15
C LEU A 271 -40.90 -43.89 18.42
N ILE A 272 -40.77 -43.57 17.12
CA ILE A 272 -41.66 -44.11 16.08
C ILE A 272 -40.79 -44.56 14.89
N ASN A 273 -40.92 -45.85 14.61
CA ASN A 273 -40.38 -46.58 13.47
C ASN A 273 -41.34 -46.44 12.26
N THR A 274 -40.79 -46.28 11.06
CA THR A 274 -41.36 -46.94 9.87
C THR A 274 -40.27 -47.29 8.89
N THR A 275 -40.03 -48.59 8.82
CA THR A 275 -39.22 -49.34 7.87
C THR A 275 -39.87 -49.33 6.48
N MET A 276 -39.09 -49.26 5.40
CA MET A 276 -39.38 -49.99 4.16
C MET A 276 -38.06 -50.45 3.50
N VAL A 277 -38.05 -51.73 3.18
CA VAL A 277 -36.98 -52.54 2.57
C VAL A 277 -37.14 -52.54 1.05
N TYR A 278 -36.03 -52.55 0.30
CA TYR A 278 -35.95 -53.32 -0.94
C TYR A 278 -34.50 -53.76 -1.25
N GLU A 279 -34.29 -55.07 -1.27
CA GLU A 279 -33.11 -55.75 -1.84
C GLU A 279 -33.22 -55.85 -3.37
N GLY A 280 -32.08 -55.81 -4.05
CA GLY A 280 -31.95 -56.20 -5.45
C GLY A 280 -30.49 -56.22 -5.89
N ALA A 281 -29.91 -57.43 -5.97
CA ALA A 281 -28.54 -57.71 -6.39
C ALA A 281 -28.42 -57.97 -7.91
N LEU A 282 -27.16 -58.09 -8.38
CA LEU A 282 -26.64 -58.57 -9.68
C LEU A 282 -26.59 -57.49 -10.79
N ASP A 283 -25.59 -57.39 -11.68
CA ASP A 283 -24.42 -58.22 -11.99
C ASP A 283 -23.36 -57.41 -12.78
N GLN A 284 -22.15 -57.96 -12.91
CA GLN A 284 -21.04 -57.42 -13.73
C GLN A 284 -21.30 -57.51 -15.25
N SER A 285 -20.73 -56.57 -16.03
CA SER A 285 -20.29 -56.86 -17.39
C SER A 285 -19.15 -55.93 -17.87
N VAL A 286 -18.14 -56.55 -18.47
CA VAL A 286 -16.92 -55.98 -19.06
C VAL A 286 -17.19 -55.47 -20.47
N ALA A 287 -16.61 -54.32 -20.86
CA ALA A 287 -16.37 -53.97 -22.26
C ALA A 287 -15.11 -53.10 -22.41
N SER A 288 -14.21 -53.52 -23.30
CA SER A 288 -13.00 -52.81 -23.74
C SER A 288 -13.32 -51.57 -24.59
N PRO A 289 -12.37 -50.63 -24.71
CA PRO A 289 -11.96 -50.25 -26.06
C PRO A 289 -10.44 -50.07 -26.21
N SER A 290 -9.93 -50.69 -27.25
CA SER A 290 -8.60 -50.48 -27.82
C SER A 290 -8.62 -49.26 -28.74
N SER A 291 -7.43 -48.73 -29.03
CA SER A 291 -7.08 -47.78 -30.11
C SER A 291 -7.50 -46.32 -29.94
N CYS A 292 -6.76 -45.55 -29.13
CA CYS A 292 -6.52 -44.11 -29.37
C CYS A 292 -5.26 -43.56 -28.68
N THR A 293 -4.31 -44.42 -28.28
CA THR A 293 -3.21 -44.09 -27.35
C THR A 293 -1.89 -43.70 -28.00
N HIS A 294 -1.83 -43.47 -29.32
CA HIS A 294 -0.54 -43.17 -29.98
C HIS A 294 -0.35 -41.72 -30.42
N VAL A 295 -1.37 -40.85 -30.30
CA VAL A 295 -1.25 -39.43 -30.70
C VAL A 295 -1.08 -38.48 -29.50
N PHE A 296 -1.67 -38.80 -28.34
CA PHE A 296 -1.58 -37.94 -27.14
C PHE A 296 -0.28 -38.08 -26.33
N VAL A 297 0.48 -39.17 -26.53
CA VAL A 297 1.71 -39.44 -25.77
C VAL A 297 2.86 -38.54 -26.21
N ASN A 298 2.95 -38.19 -27.51
CA ASN A 298 4.03 -37.35 -28.02
C ASN A 298 3.86 -35.86 -27.68
N VAL A 299 2.62 -35.36 -27.53
CA VAL A 299 2.37 -33.97 -27.09
C VAL A 299 2.63 -33.81 -25.59
N GLY A 300 2.31 -34.83 -24.78
CA GLY A 300 2.56 -34.83 -23.34
C GLY A 300 4.04 -34.86 -22.95
N ILE A 301 4.87 -35.57 -23.71
CA ILE A 301 6.32 -35.64 -23.46
C ILE A 301 7.01 -34.32 -23.79
N ILE A 302 6.59 -33.62 -24.85
CA ILE A 302 7.14 -32.31 -25.22
C ILE A 302 6.74 -31.23 -24.20
N MET A 303 5.51 -31.26 -23.66
CA MET A 303 5.12 -30.33 -22.60
C MET A 303 5.79 -30.64 -21.25
N ALA A 304 6.02 -31.91 -20.93
CA ALA A 304 6.70 -32.32 -19.69
C ALA A 304 8.19 -31.97 -19.70
N THR A 305 8.88 -32.08 -20.85
CA THR A 305 10.27 -31.62 -20.98
C THR A 305 10.37 -30.10 -20.96
N TRP A 306 9.37 -29.38 -21.50
CA TRP A 306 9.29 -27.93 -21.39
C TRP A 306 9.04 -27.46 -19.95
N TRP A 307 8.17 -28.16 -19.20
CA TRP A 307 7.91 -27.89 -17.78
C TRP A 307 9.10 -28.24 -16.90
N SER A 308 9.82 -29.33 -17.20
CA SER A 308 11.04 -29.74 -16.47
C SER A 308 12.20 -28.77 -16.73
N LEU A 309 12.31 -28.23 -17.95
CA LEU A 309 13.29 -27.19 -18.29
C LEU A 309 12.93 -25.84 -17.62
N LEU A 310 11.63 -25.54 -17.46
CA LEU A 310 11.15 -24.38 -16.68
C LEU A 310 11.33 -24.57 -15.16
N SER A 311 11.35 -25.81 -14.68
CA SER A 311 11.54 -26.15 -13.25
C SER A 311 12.99 -26.07 -12.80
N MET A 312 13.95 -26.16 -13.72
CA MET A 312 15.40 -25.93 -13.47
C MET A 312 15.75 -24.43 -13.42
N LEU A 313 14.76 -23.55 -13.63
CA LEU A 313 14.85 -22.09 -13.54
C LEU A 313 14.10 -21.55 -12.30
N GLN A 314 14.11 -22.29 -11.19
CA GLN A 314 13.83 -21.65 -9.90
C GLN A 314 15.03 -20.77 -9.56
N GLY A 315 14.96 -19.53 -10.06
CA GLY A 315 15.89 -18.47 -9.73
C GLY A 315 16.00 -18.31 -8.21
N ILE A 316 17.20 -17.95 -7.78
CA ILE A 316 17.48 -17.49 -6.41
C ILE A 316 16.40 -16.47 -6.07
N SER A 317 15.66 -16.68 -4.97
CA SER A 317 14.59 -15.78 -4.51
C SER A 317 15.21 -14.42 -4.11
N GLY A 318 15.45 -13.56 -5.09
CA GLY A 318 15.93 -12.19 -4.93
C GLY A 318 14.78 -11.20 -4.97
N THR A 319 15.01 -10.00 -4.43
CA THR A 319 14.07 -8.88 -4.50
C THR A 319 14.18 -8.20 -5.85
N THR A 320 13.03 -7.96 -6.50
CA THR A 320 12.96 -7.23 -7.77
C THR A 320 12.77 -5.74 -7.52
N PHE A 321 13.67 -4.93 -8.05
CA PHE A 321 13.51 -3.47 -8.13
C PHE A 321 13.05 -3.08 -9.53
N THR A 322 11.86 -2.50 -9.68
CA THR A 322 11.37 -1.92 -10.93
C THR A 322 11.52 -0.40 -10.90
N VAL A 323 12.44 0.12 -11.72
CA VAL A 323 12.70 1.56 -11.83
C VAL A 323 11.87 2.13 -12.98
N VAL A 324 11.06 3.15 -12.72
CA VAL A 324 10.12 3.76 -13.66
C VAL A 324 10.41 5.26 -13.80
N ASN A 325 10.52 5.74 -15.04
CA ASN A 325 10.65 7.17 -15.33
C ASN A 325 9.31 7.74 -15.83
N LYS A 326 8.61 8.50 -14.99
CA LYS A 326 7.41 9.27 -15.39
C LYS A 326 7.72 10.75 -15.68
N CYS A 327 8.97 11.18 -15.56
CA CYS A 327 9.39 12.53 -15.88
C CYS A 327 9.22 12.82 -17.38
N ASP A 328 9.01 14.09 -17.72
CA ASP A 328 8.93 14.58 -19.11
C ASP A 328 10.29 14.65 -19.83
N HIS A 329 11.35 14.15 -19.18
CA HIS A 329 12.71 14.10 -19.67
C HIS A 329 13.37 12.76 -19.29
N THR A 330 14.47 12.44 -19.98
CA THR A 330 15.30 11.28 -19.67
C THR A 330 15.95 11.42 -18.30
N VAL A 331 15.95 10.33 -17.53
CA VAL A 331 16.65 10.19 -16.26
C VAL A 331 17.74 9.12 -16.44
N TRP A 332 18.88 9.29 -15.79
CA TRP A 332 19.94 8.28 -15.79
C TRP A 332 20.12 7.71 -14.38
N PRO A 333 19.42 6.61 -14.03
CA PRO A 333 19.53 6.03 -12.70
C PRO A 333 20.96 5.61 -12.38
N GLY A 334 21.34 5.75 -11.11
CA GLY A 334 22.58 5.25 -10.53
C GLY A 334 22.27 4.34 -9.34
N ILE A 335 23.13 3.34 -9.13
CA ILE A 335 22.95 2.32 -8.09
C ILE A 335 24.28 2.11 -7.38
N LEU A 336 24.23 2.10 -6.05
CA LEU A 336 25.36 1.76 -5.20
C LEU A 336 24.88 0.81 -4.10
N GLY A 337 25.60 -0.28 -3.86
CA GLY A 337 25.30 -1.18 -2.75
C GLY A 337 26.53 -1.95 -2.28
N ASN A 338 26.37 -2.74 -1.23
CA ASN A 338 27.40 -3.61 -0.67
C ASN A 338 27.90 -4.67 -1.67
N SER A 339 27.06 -5.08 -2.61
CA SER A 339 27.44 -5.85 -3.79
C SER A 339 26.88 -5.21 -5.05
N GLN A 340 27.65 -5.28 -6.13
CA GLN A 340 27.23 -4.79 -7.45
C GLN A 340 26.07 -5.64 -8.00
N LEU A 341 25.01 -4.98 -8.47
CA LEU A 341 23.90 -5.59 -9.19
C LEU A 341 24.25 -5.76 -10.69
N ASP A 342 23.28 -6.13 -11.54
CA ASP A 342 23.50 -6.28 -12.99
C ASP A 342 24.02 -5.00 -13.67
N THR A 343 23.72 -3.84 -13.10
CA THR A 343 24.21 -2.52 -13.51
C THR A 343 24.40 -1.62 -12.28
N THR A 344 25.28 -0.63 -12.40
CA THR A 344 25.49 0.48 -11.46
C THR A 344 24.97 1.81 -12.03
N GLY A 345 24.54 1.85 -13.28
CA GLY A 345 23.87 3.02 -13.87
C GLY A 345 23.48 2.83 -15.33
N PHE A 346 22.34 3.39 -15.72
CA PHE A 346 21.75 3.21 -17.05
C PHE A 346 20.95 4.44 -17.50
N GLU A 347 20.55 4.46 -18.78
CA GLU A 347 19.64 5.46 -19.34
C GLU A 347 18.19 4.96 -19.27
N LEU A 348 17.28 5.83 -18.83
CA LEU A 348 15.86 5.54 -18.73
C LEU A 348 15.04 6.66 -19.38
N LEU A 349 14.55 6.41 -20.59
CA LEU A 349 13.73 7.35 -21.36
C LEU A 349 12.37 7.62 -20.68
N THR A 350 11.74 8.74 -21.02
CA THR A 350 10.39 9.10 -20.54
C THR A 350 9.38 7.98 -20.80
N GLY A 351 8.62 7.61 -19.76
CA GLY A 351 7.66 6.50 -19.78
C GLY A 351 8.28 5.10 -19.73
N GLY A 352 9.62 5.01 -19.71
CA GLY A 352 10.35 3.75 -19.65
C GLY A 352 10.38 3.14 -18.25
N SER A 353 10.59 1.82 -18.21
CA SER A 353 10.81 1.07 -16.97
C SER A 353 11.89 0.00 -17.15
N ARG A 354 12.66 -0.30 -16.11
CA ARG A 354 13.63 -1.40 -16.08
C ARG A 354 13.59 -2.13 -14.74
N SER A 355 13.58 -3.46 -14.77
CA SER A 355 13.67 -4.29 -13.56
C SER A 355 15.08 -4.80 -13.31
N ILE A 356 15.47 -4.87 -12.04
CA ILE A 356 16.80 -5.25 -11.55
C ILE A 356 16.62 -6.22 -10.39
N GLN A 357 17.43 -7.27 -10.32
CA GLN A 357 17.39 -8.26 -9.25
C GLN A 357 18.45 -7.96 -8.20
N ALA A 358 18.07 -7.99 -6.93
CA ALA A 358 18.98 -7.87 -5.80
C ALA A 358 19.01 -9.17 -4.97
N PRO A 359 20.20 -9.62 -4.55
CA PRO A 359 20.32 -10.78 -3.69
C PRO A 359 19.78 -10.50 -2.28
N PRO A 360 19.39 -11.54 -1.51
CA PRO A 360 19.07 -11.38 -0.10
C PRO A 360 20.22 -10.73 0.68
N SER A 361 19.93 -9.91 1.70
CA SER A 361 20.94 -9.12 2.46
C SER A 361 21.62 -8.01 1.65
N TRP A 362 21.08 -7.65 0.48
CA TRP A 362 21.55 -6.49 -0.26
C TRP A 362 21.21 -5.21 0.50
N SER A 363 22.18 -4.31 0.64
CA SER A 363 21.97 -2.99 1.20
C SER A 363 22.63 -1.97 0.29
N GLY A 364 21.87 -0.93 -0.07
CA GLY A 364 22.28 0.02 -1.07
C GLY A 364 21.25 1.10 -1.32
N ARG A 365 21.48 1.87 -2.39
CA ARG A 365 20.71 3.05 -2.73
C ARG A 365 20.61 3.27 -4.23
N PHE A 366 19.50 3.87 -4.63
CA PHE A 366 19.20 4.30 -5.98
C PHE A 366 19.05 5.82 -6.03
N TRP A 367 19.41 6.42 -7.16
CA TRP A 367 19.15 7.84 -7.43
C TRP A 367 18.94 8.07 -8.93
N GLY A 368 18.39 9.23 -9.30
CA GLY A 368 18.27 9.64 -10.70
C GLY A 368 19.19 10.82 -11.02
N ARG A 369 20.02 10.69 -12.05
CA ARG A 369 20.80 11.81 -12.62
C ARG A 369 19.98 12.54 -13.68
N THR A 370 20.12 13.86 -13.76
CA THR A 370 19.42 14.69 -14.77
C THR A 370 20.38 15.63 -15.50
N GLY A 371 19.96 16.08 -16.68
CA GLY A 371 20.75 16.98 -17.52
C GLY A 371 22.08 16.36 -17.97
N CYS A 372 22.10 15.05 -18.21
CA CYS A 372 23.31 14.36 -18.63
C CYS A 372 23.65 14.65 -20.09
N ILE A 373 24.92 14.94 -20.34
CA ILE A 373 25.48 15.24 -21.65
C ILE A 373 26.63 14.28 -21.90
N SER A 374 26.59 13.59 -23.04
CA SER A 374 27.72 12.80 -23.53
C SER A 374 28.59 13.69 -24.42
N ASP A 375 29.86 13.83 -24.07
CA ASP A 375 30.86 14.45 -24.95
C ASP A 375 31.06 13.55 -26.18
N GLN A 376 30.86 14.13 -27.38
CA GLN A 376 30.95 13.40 -28.64
C GLN A 376 32.39 13.01 -29.03
N ASN A 377 33.40 13.70 -28.49
CA ASN A 377 34.81 13.44 -28.77
C ASN A 377 35.41 12.41 -27.82
N THR A 378 34.99 12.43 -26.56
CA THR A 378 35.58 11.59 -25.50
C THR A 378 34.66 10.45 -25.06
N GLY A 379 33.36 10.51 -25.41
CA GLY A 379 32.35 9.56 -24.92
C GLY A 379 32.03 9.71 -23.44
N GLN A 380 32.55 10.73 -22.77
CA GLN A 380 32.35 10.93 -21.33
C GLN A 380 30.95 11.47 -21.05
N LEU A 381 30.25 10.82 -20.13
CA LEU A 381 28.95 11.25 -19.63
C LEU A 381 29.14 12.10 -18.37
N THR A 382 28.59 13.32 -18.39
CA THR A 382 28.54 14.21 -17.23
C THR A 382 27.12 14.71 -17.02
N CYS A 383 26.68 14.85 -15.79
CA CYS A 383 25.31 15.19 -15.42
C CYS A 383 25.27 16.48 -14.59
N GLN A 384 24.20 17.27 -14.77
CA GLN A 384 24.02 18.53 -14.05
C GLN A 384 23.69 18.30 -12.57
N THR A 385 22.92 17.24 -12.27
CA THR A 385 22.56 16.88 -10.90
C THR A 385 22.86 15.41 -10.61
N ALA A 386 23.20 15.12 -9.36
CA ALA A 386 23.46 13.77 -8.84
C ALA A 386 24.52 12.94 -9.60
N ASP A 387 25.45 13.60 -10.31
CA ASP A 387 26.54 12.92 -11.03
C ASP A 387 27.37 12.06 -10.07
N CYS A 388 27.78 10.86 -10.51
CA CYS A 388 28.61 9.95 -9.72
C CYS A 388 30.10 10.06 -10.02
N GLY A 389 30.52 10.97 -10.91
CA GLY A 389 31.91 11.26 -11.23
C GLY A 389 32.66 10.10 -11.89
N SER A 390 31.95 9.11 -12.44
CA SER A 390 32.54 7.99 -13.18
C SER A 390 32.91 8.38 -14.62
N THR A 391 32.39 9.50 -15.12
CA THR A 391 32.44 9.92 -16.53
C THR A 391 31.79 8.91 -17.49
N GLN A 392 31.01 7.97 -16.98
CA GLN A 392 30.38 6.89 -17.73
C GLN A 392 28.91 6.74 -17.35
N MET A 393 28.16 5.96 -18.15
CA MET A 393 26.79 5.57 -17.80
C MET A 393 26.76 4.79 -16.48
N GLU A 394 27.67 3.83 -16.34
CA GLU A 394 27.89 3.06 -15.13
C GLU A 394 28.57 3.92 -14.06
N CYS A 395 28.10 3.84 -12.81
CA CYS A 395 28.69 4.58 -11.69
C CYS A 395 29.87 3.84 -11.04
N ASN A 396 30.08 2.55 -11.34
CA ASN A 396 31.28 1.78 -10.99
C ASN A 396 31.64 1.86 -9.50
N GLY A 397 30.63 1.73 -8.63
CA GLY A 397 30.81 1.78 -7.17
C GLY A 397 30.98 3.19 -6.59
N LYS A 398 30.83 4.25 -7.39
CA LYS A 398 30.78 5.63 -6.89
C LYS A 398 29.35 6.03 -6.53
N GLY A 399 29.21 6.79 -5.44
CA GLY A 399 27.94 7.40 -5.05
C GLY A 399 27.63 8.67 -5.83
N ALA A 400 26.40 9.14 -5.72
CA ALA A 400 25.97 10.43 -6.25
C ALA A 400 26.69 11.60 -5.54
N THR A 401 26.93 12.66 -6.29
CA THR A 401 27.37 13.96 -5.75
C THR A 401 26.13 14.77 -5.35
N PRO A 402 26.00 15.19 -4.08
CA PRO A 402 24.91 16.06 -3.63
C PRO A 402 24.82 17.39 -4.40
N PRO A 403 23.63 18.00 -4.52
CA PRO A 403 22.35 17.54 -3.97
C PRO A 403 21.68 16.40 -4.73
N VAL A 404 21.11 15.44 -3.99
CA VAL A 404 20.51 14.24 -4.58
C VAL A 404 19.37 13.69 -3.71
N THR A 405 18.24 13.36 -4.35
CA THR A 405 17.19 12.54 -3.74
C THR A 405 17.61 11.07 -3.80
N LEU A 406 17.66 10.37 -2.66
CA LEU A 406 18.07 8.97 -2.56
C LEU A 406 16.88 8.07 -2.22
N ALA A 407 16.83 6.86 -2.79
CA ALA A 407 16.04 5.75 -2.25
C ALA A 407 17.00 4.72 -1.65
N GLU A 408 16.87 4.45 -0.36
CA GLU A 408 17.79 3.60 0.41
C GLU A 408 17.08 2.31 0.80
N PHE A 409 17.82 1.19 0.80
CA PHE A 409 17.28 -0.14 1.06
C PHE A 409 18.26 -0.99 1.85
N THR A 410 17.72 -1.81 2.74
CA THR A 410 18.37 -2.94 3.37
C THR A 410 17.41 -4.13 3.29
N ILE A 411 17.68 -5.05 2.37
CA ILE A 411 16.85 -6.22 2.09
C ILE A 411 17.18 -7.33 3.10
N GLY A 412 16.16 -7.80 3.82
CA GLY A 412 16.27 -8.89 4.77
C GLY A 412 16.52 -10.24 4.08
N SER A 413 17.30 -11.11 4.72
CA SER A 413 17.52 -12.49 4.26
C SER A 413 16.38 -13.40 4.73
N GLY A 414 15.15 -13.10 4.31
CA GLY A 414 13.93 -13.72 4.87
C GLY A 414 13.47 -13.08 6.18
N THR A 415 14.04 -11.92 6.51
CA THR A 415 13.60 -11.03 7.59
C THR A 415 13.04 -9.74 6.99
N GLN A 416 12.64 -8.81 7.85
CA GLN A 416 12.12 -7.52 7.46
C GLN A 416 13.16 -6.69 6.70
N ASP A 417 12.75 -6.13 5.57
CA ASP A 417 13.48 -5.11 4.82
C ASP A 417 13.26 -3.74 5.47
N PHE A 418 14.23 -2.85 5.31
CA PHE A 418 14.14 -1.44 5.67
C PHE A 418 14.39 -0.59 4.44
N TYR A 419 13.54 0.39 4.19
CA TYR A 419 13.68 1.27 3.04
C TYR A 419 13.11 2.66 3.30
N ASP A 420 13.63 3.64 2.59
CA ASP A 420 13.24 5.03 2.71
C ASP A 420 13.59 5.84 1.46
N VAL A 421 12.97 7.01 1.32
CA VAL A 421 13.49 8.07 0.46
C VAL A 421 14.09 9.16 1.35
N SER A 422 15.32 9.55 1.05
CA SER A 422 16.13 10.44 1.86
C SER A 422 16.51 11.71 1.11
N LEU A 423 16.30 12.84 1.79
CA LEU A 423 16.65 14.21 1.38
C LEU A 423 17.80 14.78 2.24
N VAL A 424 18.44 13.94 3.05
CA VAL A 424 19.59 14.31 3.89
C VAL A 424 20.70 14.92 3.05
N ASP A 425 20.91 14.36 1.86
CA ASP A 425 21.87 14.81 0.86
C ASP A 425 21.29 15.85 -0.11
N GLY A 426 20.13 16.44 0.18
CA GLY A 426 19.46 17.40 -0.69
C GLY A 426 18.37 16.78 -1.55
N TYR A 427 17.94 17.52 -2.57
CA TYR A 427 16.88 17.13 -3.48
C TYR A 427 17.24 17.56 -4.90
N ASN A 428 17.01 16.71 -5.89
CA ASN A 428 17.14 17.07 -7.30
C ASN A 428 15.88 16.76 -8.12
N LEU A 429 15.19 15.66 -7.84
CA LEU A 429 13.97 15.26 -8.54
C LEU A 429 12.99 14.50 -7.62
N PRO A 430 11.68 14.48 -7.95
CA PRO A 430 10.68 13.79 -7.14
C PRO A 430 10.83 12.27 -7.29
N MET A 431 10.75 11.55 -6.18
CA MET A 431 10.93 10.10 -6.14
C MET A 431 9.92 9.45 -5.19
N LEU A 432 9.37 8.31 -5.59
CA LEU A 432 8.48 7.48 -4.80
C LEU A 432 8.95 6.03 -4.84
N VAL A 433 8.95 5.36 -3.69
CA VAL A 433 9.22 3.94 -3.54
C VAL A 433 7.96 3.26 -3.02
N GLU A 434 7.54 2.22 -3.72
CA GLU A 434 6.34 1.45 -3.41
C GLU A 434 6.70 -0.04 -3.35
N PRO A 435 6.55 -0.71 -2.20
CA PRO A 435 6.69 -2.16 -2.14
C PRO A 435 5.49 -2.83 -2.84
N SER A 436 5.75 -3.98 -3.45
CA SER A 436 4.78 -4.91 -4.01
C SER A 436 5.00 -6.28 -3.39
N SER A 437 3.93 -7.10 -3.30
CA SER A 437 3.99 -8.52 -2.93
C SER A 437 4.56 -8.90 -1.54
N GLY A 438 4.97 -7.94 -0.71
CA GLY A 438 5.52 -8.20 0.64
C GLY A 438 4.51 -8.16 1.78
N SER A 439 4.95 -8.55 2.97
CA SER A 439 4.16 -8.62 4.21
C SER A 439 4.75 -7.73 5.32
N GLY A 440 3.90 -7.08 6.13
CA GLY A 440 4.32 -6.07 7.11
C GLY A 440 3.65 -4.72 6.84
N THR A 441 4.26 -3.61 7.27
CA THR A 441 3.67 -2.27 7.05
C THR A 441 3.63 -1.88 5.57
N CYS A 442 4.69 -2.18 4.83
CA CYS A 442 4.80 -2.03 3.38
C CYS A 442 4.24 -0.71 2.85
N LEU A 443 4.48 0.41 3.54
CA LEU A 443 3.98 1.71 3.12
C LEU A 443 4.87 2.31 2.03
N SER A 444 4.29 3.17 1.21
CA SER A 444 5.06 3.97 0.26
C SER A 444 5.81 5.12 0.95
N THR A 445 7.01 5.39 0.46
CA THR A 445 7.90 6.46 0.93
C THR A 445 8.37 7.29 -0.24
N GLY A 446 8.56 8.58 -0.04
CA GLY A 446 8.90 9.45 -1.14
C GLY A 446 8.59 10.91 -0.97
N CYS A 447 9.11 11.65 -1.93
CA CYS A 447 8.95 13.07 -2.10
C CYS A 447 8.33 13.30 -3.48
N VAL A 448 7.01 13.43 -3.52
CA VAL A 448 6.24 13.61 -4.77
C VAL A 448 6.17 15.08 -5.20
N ASN A 449 6.40 16.00 -4.27
CA ASN A 449 6.38 17.43 -4.49
C ASN A 449 7.69 17.90 -5.15
N ASP A 450 7.58 18.85 -6.08
CA ASP A 450 8.76 19.47 -6.71
C ASP A 450 9.41 20.50 -5.78
N LEU A 451 10.26 20.01 -4.86
CA LEU A 451 10.99 20.82 -3.88
C LEU A 451 11.87 21.91 -4.51
N ASN A 452 12.28 21.75 -5.77
CA ASN A 452 13.03 22.79 -6.48
C ASN A 452 12.23 24.10 -6.61
N ARG A 453 10.89 24.03 -6.64
CA ARG A 453 9.99 25.20 -6.69
C ARG A 453 9.90 25.95 -5.37
N GLN A 454 10.20 25.27 -4.27
CA GLN A 454 10.11 25.78 -2.90
C GLN A 454 11.49 26.01 -2.28
N CYS A 455 12.56 25.71 -3.03
CA CYS A 455 13.93 25.78 -2.54
C CYS A 455 14.34 27.23 -2.21
N PRO A 456 14.72 27.52 -0.95
CA PRO A 456 15.21 28.83 -0.56
C PRO A 456 16.45 29.23 -1.37
N ASP A 457 16.61 30.53 -1.64
CA ASP A 457 17.73 31.04 -2.44
C ASP A 457 19.11 30.60 -1.94
N LYS A 458 19.27 30.45 -0.61
CA LYS A 458 20.53 30.01 0.01
C LYS A 458 20.87 28.54 -0.23
N LEU A 459 19.89 27.72 -0.60
CA LEU A 459 20.04 26.29 -0.85
C LEU A 459 19.98 25.94 -2.34
N ARG A 460 19.52 26.87 -3.18
CA ARG A 460 19.27 26.62 -4.60
C ARG A 460 20.57 26.42 -5.39
N VAL A 461 20.61 25.36 -6.20
CA VAL A 461 21.70 25.11 -7.14
C VAL A 461 21.36 25.65 -8.53
N GLN A 462 22.28 26.47 -9.07
CA GLN A 462 22.17 27.06 -10.41
C GLN A 462 20.81 27.75 -10.63
N SER A 463 20.14 27.47 -11.76
CA SER A 463 18.84 28.03 -12.14
C SER A 463 17.64 27.39 -11.40
N GLY A 464 17.87 26.66 -10.30
CA GLY A 464 16.82 25.95 -9.56
C GLY A 464 16.57 24.53 -10.03
N GLN A 465 17.61 23.84 -10.48
CA GLN A 465 17.52 22.44 -10.93
C GLN A 465 17.70 21.42 -9.79
N ALA A 466 18.23 21.87 -8.65
CA ALA A 466 18.36 21.09 -7.43
C ALA A 466 18.37 22.00 -6.19
N CYS A 467 18.14 21.41 -5.02
CA CYS A 467 18.13 22.05 -3.72
C CYS A 467 19.09 21.35 -2.76
N LYS A 468 20.08 22.08 -2.24
CA LYS A 468 21.00 21.59 -1.21
C LYS A 468 20.26 21.35 0.10
N SER A 469 20.69 20.35 0.87
CA SER A 469 20.35 20.30 2.29
C SER A 469 21.13 21.39 3.04
N ALA A 470 20.72 21.69 4.29
CA ALA A 470 21.44 22.64 5.12
C ALA A 470 22.86 22.16 5.47
N CYS A 471 23.06 20.84 5.61
CA CYS A 471 24.40 20.28 5.80
C CYS A 471 25.29 20.61 4.60
N GLU A 472 24.81 20.34 3.39
CA GLU A 472 25.58 20.57 2.15
C GLU A 472 25.80 22.07 1.86
N ALA A 473 24.86 22.93 2.26
CA ALA A 473 24.98 24.37 2.03
C ALA A 473 25.92 25.07 3.03
N PHE A 474 25.93 24.64 4.30
CA PHE A 474 26.57 25.39 5.38
C PHE A 474 27.69 24.62 6.09
N GLY A 475 27.76 23.29 5.96
CA GLY A 475 28.82 22.45 6.54
C GLY A 475 28.90 22.48 8.07
N LYS A 476 27.85 22.95 8.75
CA LYS A 476 27.87 23.12 10.20
C LYS A 476 27.52 21.83 10.94
N PRO A 477 28.18 21.54 12.08
CA PRO A 477 27.92 20.32 12.85
C PRO A 477 26.46 20.12 13.24
N GLU A 478 25.73 21.20 13.55
CA GLU A 478 24.31 21.15 13.90
C GLU A 478 23.39 20.78 12.73
N TYR A 479 23.78 21.04 11.48
CA TYR A 479 23.00 20.64 10.30
C TYR A 479 23.42 19.27 9.76
N CYS A 480 24.68 18.91 9.96
CA CYS A 480 25.26 17.64 9.53
C CYS A 480 25.18 16.55 10.59
N CYS A 481 24.63 16.84 11.76
CA CYS A 481 24.56 15.95 12.90
C CYS A 481 25.90 15.28 13.23
N SER A 482 26.94 16.10 13.38
CA SER A 482 28.30 15.64 13.62
C SER A 482 28.91 16.27 14.88
N GLY A 483 30.00 15.69 15.38
CA GLY A 483 30.68 16.16 16.59
C GLY A 483 29.74 16.18 17.80
N ALA A 484 29.55 17.36 18.40
CA ALA A 484 28.66 17.54 19.55
C ALA A 484 27.17 17.24 19.24
N TYR A 485 26.80 17.25 17.95
CA TYR A 485 25.45 16.99 17.45
C TYR A 485 25.31 15.57 16.87
N ALA A 486 26.22 14.65 17.19
CA ALA A 486 26.22 13.28 16.64
C ALA A 486 25.26 12.32 17.37
N SER A 487 24.20 12.82 18.00
CA SER A 487 23.13 11.99 18.53
C SER A 487 21.75 12.62 18.27
N PRO A 488 20.67 11.81 18.26
CA PRO A 488 19.30 12.33 18.12
C PRO A 488 18.90 13.32 19.23
N ASP A 489 19.51 13.18 20.42
CA ASP A 489 19.25 14.07 21.55
C ASP A 489 19.83 15.46 21.33
N THR A 490 20.94 15.57 20.61
CA THR A 490 21.66 16.83 20.41
C THR A 490 21.44 17.44 19.02
N CYS A 491 21.25 16.65 17.96
CA CYS A 491 20.88 17.17 16.64
C CYS A 491 19.36 17.36 16.54
N LYS A 492 18.92 18.62 16.57
CA LYS A 492 17.51 18.96 16.42
C LYS A 492 17.18 19.38 14.98
N PRO A 493 15.92 19.22 14.54
CA PRO A 493 15.48 19.74 13.26
C PRO A 493 15.81 21.23 13.14
N SER A 494 16.26 21.63 11.96
CA SER A 494 16.46 23.04 11.58
C SER A 494 15.26 23.53 10.77
N SER A 495 15.12 24.85 10.64
CA SER A 495 14.10 25.44 9.75
C SER A 495 14.22 24.97 8.29
N TYR A 496 15.41 24.55 7.86
CA TYR A 496 15.63 24.02 6.51
C TYR A 496 15.19 22.56 6.37
N SER A 497 15.49 21.71 7.36
CA SER A 497 15.04 20.32 7.35
C SER A 497 13.53 20.23 7.60
N GLU A 498 12.97 21.11 8.43
CA GLU A 498 11.52 21.22 8.61
C GLU A 498 10.80 21.61 7.31
N MET A 499 11.40 22.48 6.48
CA MET A 499 10.85 22.81 5.16
C MET A 499 10.88 21.61 4.21
N PHE A 500 11.96 20.82 4.21
CA PHE A 500 12.03 19.57 3.45
C PHE A 500 10.99 18.56 3.94
N LYS A 501 10.82 18.42 5.26
CA LYS A 501 9.82 17.53 5.87
C LYS A 501 8.39 17.98 5.57
N ALA A 502 8.11 19.27 5.64
CA ALA A 502 6.79 19.81 5.31
C ALA A 502 6.44 19.58 3.83
N ALA A 503 7.41 19.77 2.93
CA ALA A 503 7.21 19.48 1.51
C ALA A 503 7.10 17.98 1.25
N CYS A 504 7.84 17.13 1.97
CA CYS A 504 7.91 15.70 1.75
C CYS A 504 7.84 14.91 3.08
N PRO A 505 6.64 14.77 3.67
CA PRO A 505 6.47 14.22 5.02
C PRO A 505 6.92 12.75 5.17
N LYS A 506 6.89 12.00 4.06
CA LYS A 506 7.25 10.57 3.99
C LYS A 506 8.69 10.33 3.56
N SER A 507 9.57 11.32 3.70
CA SER A 507 10.99 11.23 3.39
C SER A 507 11.83 11.72 4.54
N TYR A 508 13.04 11.18 4.68
CA TYR A 508 14.02 11.74 5.61
C TYR A 508 14.45 13.13 5.17
N SER A 509 14.42 14.08 6.08
CA SER A 509 14.76 15.48 5.87
C SER A 509 16.11 15.88 6.47
N TYR A 510 16.61 15.12 7.45
CA TYR A 510 17.95 15.23 8.04
C TYR A 510 18.35 13.90 8.72
N ALA A 511 19.59 13.79 9.18
CA ALA A 511 20.20 12.51 9.57
C ALA A 511 19.57 11.78 10.77
N TYR A 512 18.89 12.50 11.68
CA TYR A 512 18.16 11.91 12.82
C TYR A 512 16.68 12.26 12.80
N ASP A 513 16.15 12.48 11.60
CA ASP A 513 14.72 12.63 11.40
C ASP A 513 13.99 11.36 11.88
N ASP A 514 12.73 11.53 12.24
CA ASP A 514 12.01 10.56 13.05
C ASP A 514 11.67 9.26 12.28
N ALA A 515 11.18 8.26 13.03
CA ALA A 515 10.86 6.94 12.51
C ALA A 515 9.71 6.93 11.48
N THR A 516 9.07 8.06 11.16
CA THR A 516 8.05 8.15 10.09
C THR A 516 8.63 8.08 8.68
N SER A 517 9.95 8.03 8.56
CA SER A 517 10.65 8.05 7.27
C SER A 517 11.37 6.74 6.94
N THR A 518 11.56 5.80 7.87
CA THR A 518 11.98 4.41 7.57
C THR A 518 10.79 3.48 7.58
N PHE A 519 10.61 2.79 6.46
CA PHE A 519 9.51 1.87 6.24
C PHE A 519 10.02 0.45 6.17
N THR A 520 9.13 -0.48 6.50
CA THR A 520 9.50 -1.87 6.58
C THR A 520 8.53 -2.77 5.83
N CYS A 521 9.06 -3.77 5.16
CA CYS A 521 8.29 -4.77 4.42
C CYS A 521 9.09 -6.07 4.36
N THR A 522 8.43 -7.22 4.37
CA THR A 522 9.10 -8.54 4.35
C THR A 522 8.81 -9.21 3.03
N ALA A 523 9.85 -9.69 2.35
CA ALA A 523 9.73 -10.40 1.08
C ALA A 523 8.97 -9.61 0.00
N ALA A 524 9.24 -8.29 -0.08
CA ALA A 524 8.68 -7.42 -1.10
C ALA A 524 9.58 -7.35 -2.34
N ASP A 525 8.93 -7.10 -3.48
CA ASP A 525 9.51 -6.42 -4.63
C ASP A 525 9.28 -4.91 -4.47
N TYR A 526 10.01 -4.04 -5.16
CA TYR A 526 9.90 -2.58 -5.00
C TYR A 526 9.84 -1.87 -6.34
N THR A 527 8.93 -0.89 -6.45
CA THR A 527 8.86 0.03 -7.59
C THR A 527 9.42 1.40 -7.19
N ILE A 528 10.45 1.86 -7.88
CA ILE A 528 11.06 3.18 -7.72
C ILE A 528 10.59 4.05 -8.88
N THR A 529 9.74 5.04 -8.60
CA THR A 529 9.18 5.94 -9.61
C THR A 529 9.77 7.34 -9.51
N PHE A 530 10.40 7.80 -10.59
CA PHE A 530 10.78 9.21 -10.75
C PHE A 530 9.60 10.02 -11.30
N CYS A 531 9.37 11.21 -10.74
CA CYS A 531 8.26 12.12 -11.08
C CYS A 531 6.87 11.43 -11.04
N PRO A 532 6.44 10.85 -9.90
CA PRO A 532 5.18 10.10 -9.80
C PRO A 532 3.92 10.92 -10.15
N SER A 533 3.96 12.24 -9.97
CA SER A 533 2.81 13.15 -10.14
C SER A 533 2.71 13.81 -11.53
N SER A 534 3.63 13.54 -12.47
CA SER A 534 3.57 14.13 -13.81
C SER A 534 2.61 13.35 -14.73
N THR A 535 1.31 13.64 -14.64
CA THR A 535 0.46 13.51 -15.83
C THR A 535 0.98 14.46 -16.89
N SER A 536 1.32 13.92 -18.07
CA SER A 536 1.88 14.63 -19.22
C SER A 536 1.12 15.94 -19.51
N LYS A 537 1.67 17.08 -19.07
CA LYS A 537 1.24 18.40 -19.57
C LYS A 537 1.68 18.50 -21.02
N LYS A 538 0.84 18.00 -21.93
CA LYS A 538 0.97 18.27 -23.36
C LYS A 538 0.71 19.76 -23.56
N SER A 539 1.79 20.53 -23.68
CA SER A 539 1.75 21.95 -24.01
C SER A 539 0.91 22.18 -25.26
N ALA A 540 -0.32 22.65 -25.08
CA ALA A 540 -1.05 23.33 -26.14
C ALA A 540 -0.50 24.75 -26.21
N SER A 541 0.52 24.92 -27.06
CA SER A 541 0.84 26.22 -27.66
C SER A 541 -0.42 26.76 -28.30
N ASN A 542 -0.86 27.96 -27.91
CA ASN A 542 -1.62 28.88 -28.76
C ASN A 542 -1.51 30.30 -28.20
N THR A 543 -0.52 31.01 -28.73
CA THR A 543 -0.59 32.37 -29.30
C THR A 543 -1.60 33.35 -28.69
N ALA A 544 -1.08 34.40 -28.04
CA ALA A 544 -1.80 35.63 -27.73
C ALA A 544 -2.30 36.35 -29.00
N PRO A 545 -3.29 37.24 -28.87
CA PRO A 545 -3.02 38.62 -29.29
C PRO A 545 -3.26 39.66 -28.19
N ALA A 546 -2.44 40.70 -28.27
CA ALA A 546 -2.40 41.88 -27.41
C ALA A 546 -3.50 42.91 -27.70
N ALA A 547 -3.90 43.64 -26.66
CA ALA A 547 -4.36 45.05 -26.62
C ALA A 547 -4.99 45.30 -25.23
N ALA A 548 -4.86 46.42 -24.52
CA ALA A 548 -4.16 47.67 -24.75
C ALA A 548 -3.93 48.37 -23.39
N THR A 549 -2.90 49.20 -23.40
CA THR A 549 -2.42 50.18 -22.42
C THR A 549 -3.50 51.04 -21.77
N THR A 550 -3.37 51.32 -20.47
CA THR A 550 -3.44 52.70 -19.98
C THR A 550 -2.58 52.89 -18.73
N THR A 551 -1.77 53.94 -18.83
CA THR A 551 -0.71 54.44 -17.96
C THR A 551 -1.26 55.24 -16.77
N GLY A 552 -0.60 55.11 -15.62
CA GLY A 552 -0.79 55.96 -14.45
C GLY A 552 0.39 55.87 -13.50
N THR A 553 1.47 56.58 -13.84
CA THR A 553 2.73 56.74 -13.10
C THR A 553 2.57 57.57 -11.83
N THR A 554 3.07 57.09 -10.69
CA THR A 554 3.89 57.87 -9.72
C THR A 554 4.74 56.91 -8.86
N SER A 555 5.99 57.29 -8.60
CA SER A 555 7.01 56.64 -7.76
C SER A 555 8.00 57.75 -7.35
N PRO A 556 8.90 57.61 -6.35
CA PRO A 556 8.93 56.74 -5.16
C PRO A 556 9.26 57.52 -3.85
N ILE A 557 8.99 56.98 -2.66
CA ILE A 557 9.71 57.38 -1.43
C ILE A 557 10.03 56.14 -0.59
N TYR A 558 11.32 56.02 -0.26
CA TYR A 558 12.00 55.03 0.56
C TYR A 558 11.76 55.32 2.05
N GLY A 559 11.34 54.33 2.83
CA GLY A 559 11.18 54.40 4.28
C GLY A 559 11.11 53.01 4.91
N SER A 560 12.10 52.68 5.73
CA SER A 560 12.44 51.36 6.26
C SER A 560 11.83 51.08 7.65
N ILE A 561 11.18 49.92 7.77
CA ILE A 561 11.08 48.97 8.92
C ILE A 561 10.44 49.44 10.25
N THR A 562 9.29 48.86 10.61
CA THR A 562 9.06 47.96 11.77
C THR A 562 7.57 47.54 11.85
N GLY A 563 7.29 46.24 11.94
CA GLY A 563 5.94 45.71 12.23
C GLY A 563 5.54 44.51 11.35
N SER A 564 5.96 43.30 11.73
CA SER A 564 5.58 42.02 11.11
C SER A 564 4.36 41.42 11.80
N GLY A 565 3.29 41.21 11.03
CA GLY A 565 2.13 40.40 11.38
C GLY A 565 2.03 39.19 10.45
N GLU A 566 1.88 38.03 11.07
CA GLU A 566 1.69 36.68 10.50
C GLU A 566 0.22 36.44 10.13
N VAL A 567 -0.06 35.64 9.08
CA VAL A 567 -1.09 34.57 9.06
C VAL A 567 -0.66 33.48 8.03
N PRO A 568 -0.92 32.18 8.29
CA PRO A 568 -0.27 31.01 7.70
C PRO A 568 -1.21 30.10 6.86
N ALA A 569 -0.66 29.02 6.29
CA ALA A 569 -1.31 27.79 5.81
C ALA A 569 -0.21 26.73 5.54
N ASP A 570 -0.36 25.41 5.67
CA ASP A 570 -1.31 24.54 6.38
C ASP A 570 -0.77 23.08 6.34
N VAL A 571 -0.89 22.38 7.49
CA VAL A 571 -1.34 21.00 7.75
C VAL A 571 -0.83 19.78 6.95
N ASN A 572 -0.25 18.77 7.65
CA ASN A 572 -0.50 17.35 7.34
C ASN A 572 -0.26 16.35 8.51
N ILE A 573 -1.38 15.83 9.04
CA ILE A 573 -1.81 14.45 9.41
C ILE A 573 -0.74 13.36 9.69
N SER A 574 -0.83 12.74 10.88
CA SER A 574 -0.15 11.48 11.24
C SER A 574 -1.07 10.47 11.93
N SER A 575 -0.79 9.17 11.75
CA SER A 575 -1.32 8.05 12.54
C SER A 575 -0.26 6.92 12.63
N TRP A 576 -0.10 6.34 13.82
CA TRP A 576 0.95 5.40 14.30
C TRP A 576 0.32 4.15 14.95
N PHE A 577 1.11 3.05 15.01
CA PHE A 577 1.02 1.95 16.00
C PHE A 577 2.42 1.71 16.65
N PRO A 578 2.54 1.14 17.88
CA PRO A 578 3.74 1.24 18.74
C PRO A 578 4.67 -0.01 18.82
N TYR A 579 5.89 0.23 19.34
CA TYR A 579 7.06 -0.67 19.47
C TYR A 579 7.02 -1.66 20.68
N PHE A 580 7.64 -2.84 20.51
CA PHE A 580 8.14 -3.71 21.59
C PHE A 580 9.65 -3.97 21.43
N LEU A 581 10.40 -3.86 22.52
CA LEU A 581 11.86 -4.05 22.61
C LEU A 581 12.27 -5.54 22.56
N THR A 582 13.37 -5.83 21.85
CA THR A 582 13.99 -7.15 21.76
C THR A 582 14.97 -7.41 22.90
N GLY A 583 14.75 -8.51 23.63
CA GLY A 583 15.75 -9.11 24.54
C GLY A 583 16.58 -10.16 23.80
N GLN A 584 17.91 -10.05 23.88
CA GLN A 584 18.86 -11.03 23.34
C GLN A 584 18.72 -12.39 24.06
N SER A 585 18.66 -13.49 23.31
CA SER A 585 19.15 -14.79 23.80
C SER A 585 19.53 -15.72 22.65
N SER A 586 20.77 -16.21 22.69
CA SER A 586 21.37 -17.14 21.74
C SER A 586 20.80 -18.55 21.91
N ARG A 587 20.32 -19.18 20.82
CA ARG A 587 20.24 -20.64 20.73
C ARG A 587 20.66 -21.14 19.35
N THR A 588 21.77 -21.87 19.35
CA THR A 588 22.26 -22.75 18.31
C THR A 588 21.29 -23.91 18.08
N VAL A 589 21.02 -24.27 16.81
CA VAL A 589 20.39 -25.55 16.47
C VAL A 589 21.16 -26.25 15.33
N SER A 590 21.32 -27.55 15.58
CA SER A 590 22.19 -28.58 15.00
C SER A 590 21.94 -28.96 13.54
N SER A 591 23.03 -29.24 12.82
CA SER A 591 23.11 -29.84 11.49
C SER A 591 22.84 -31.35 11.53
N SER A 592 21.66 -31.79 11.11
CA SER A 592 21.45 -33.23 10.83
C SER A 592 20.44 -33.55 9.72
N VAL A 593 19.92 -32.55 9.00
CA VAL A 593 18.97 -32.78 7.90
C VAL A 593 19.67 -32.92 6.53
N SER A 594 20.96 -32.59 6.44
CA SER A 594 21.69 -32.47 5.16
C SER A 594 22.23 -33.77 4.56
N HIS A 595 22.10 -34.92 5.23
CA HIS A 595 22.71 -36.18 4.75
C HIS A 595 21.74 -37.17 4.09
N ASN A 596 20.44 -37.13 4.40
CA ASN A 596 19.49 -38.08 3.82
C ASN A 596 19.09 -37.72 2.38
N THR A 597 19.13 -36.44 2.01
CA THR A 597 18.77 -35.95 0.67
C THR A 597 19.86 -36.21 -0.39
N LEU A 598 21.12 -36.36 0.04
CA LEU A 598 22.26 -36.64 -0.85
C LEU A 598 22.41 -38.13 -1.20
N LEU A 599 21.93 -39.04 -0.35
CA LEU A 599 21.95 -40.48 -0.65
C LEU A 599 20.87 -40.90 -1.65
N ALA A 600 19.69 -40.28 -1.59
CA ALA A 600 18.58 -40.62 -2.47
C ALA A 600 18.86 -40.23 -3.94
N SER A 601 19.51 -39.09 -4.15
CA SER A 601 19.90 -38.60 -5.48
C SER A 601 21.00 -39.44 -6.13
N ALA A 602 21.97 -39.94 -5.35
CA ALA A 602 23.03 -40.81 -5.86
C ALA A 602 22.51 -42.17 -6.37
N ILE A 603 21.48 -42.73 -5.71
CA ILE A 603 20.87 -44.02 -6.12
C ILE A 603 20.07 -43.84 -7.43
N SER A 604 19.38 -42.71 -7.60
CA SER A 604 18.67 -42.39 -8.86
C SER A 604 19.61 -42.19 -10.04
N PHE A 605 20.79 -41.57 -9.82
CA PHE A 605 21.81 -41.41 -10.87
C PHE A 605 22.44 -42.74 -11.29
N LEU A 606 22.67 -43.65 -10.33
CA LEU A 606 23.20 -44.99 -10.64
C LEU A 606 22.21 -45.83 -11.46
N PHE A 607 20.90 -45.76 -11.15
CA PHE A 607 19.86 -46.47 -11.91
C PHE A 607 19.70 -45.95 -13.35
N LEU A 608 19.84 -44.65 -13.57
CA LEU A 608 19.79 -44.04 -14.92
C LEU A 608 21.01 -44.43 -15.76
N SER A 609 22.21 -44.46 -15.18
CA SER A 609 23.43 -44.86 -15.88
C SER A 609 23.46 -46.34 -16.33
N SER A 610 22.75 -47.22 -15.60
CA SER A 610 22.63 -48.64 -15.97
C SER A 610 21.63 -48.93 -17.09
N LEU A 611 20.71 -48.00 -17.40
CA LEU A 611 19.74 -48.15 -18.48
C LEU A 611 20.33 -47.73 -19.85
N ASP A 612 21.25 -46.77 -19.88
CA ASP A 612 21.91 -46.32 -21.12
C ASP A 612 22.94 -47.34 -21.65
N PHE A 613 23.55 -48.15 -20.79
CA PHE A 613 24.55 -49.14 -21.20
C PHE A 613 23.94 -50.38 -21.89
N SER A 614 22.65 -50.69 -21.64
CA SER A 614 21.98 -51.82 -22.27
C SER A 614 21.48 -51.53 -23.68
N HIS A 615 21.34 -50.26 -24.08
CA HIS A 615 20.82 -49.89 -25.40
C HIS A 615 21.92 -49.75 -26.48
N THR A 616 23.18 -49.53 -26.09
CA THR A 616 24.30 -49.34 -27.04
C THR A 616 25.02 -50.64 -27.43
N TYR A 617 24.82 -51.76 -26.72
CA TYR A 617 25.50 -53.02 -27.03
C TYR A 617 24.80 -53.91 -28.09
N ASN A 618 23.56 -53.60 -28.49
CA ASN A 618 22.78 -54.42 -29.45
C ASN A 618 22.77 -53.88 -30.90
N PHE A 619 23.65 -52.94 -31.25
CA PHE A 619 23.75 -52.38 -32.61
C PHE A 619 25.06 -52.66 -33.35
N LEU A 620 25.90 -53.59 -32.84
CA LEU A 620 27.19 -53.97 -33.47
C LEU A 620 27.36 -55.49 -33.73
N GLN A 621 26.28 -56.28 -33.70
CA GLN A 621 26.27 -57.66 -34.21
C GLN A 621 25.00 -57.94 -35.02
N ALA A 622 24.99 -57.48 -36.28
CA ALA A 622 24.19 -58.02 -37.38
C ALA A 622 24.86 -57.66 -38.71
#